data_AF-A0A2R4JYE8-F1
#
_entry.id   AF-A0A2R4JYE8-F1
#
_cell.length_a   1.000
_cell.length_b   1.000
_cell.length_c   1.000
_cell.angle_alpha   90.00
_cell.angle_beta   90.00
_cell.angle_gamma   90.00
#
_symmetry.space_group_name_H-M   'P 1'
#
loop_
_entity.id
_entity.type
_entity.pdbx_description
1 polymer ?
#
loop_
_entity_poly.entity_id
_entity_poly.type
_entity_poly.pdbx_seq_one_letter_code
_entity_poly.pdbx_strand_id
1 'polypeptide(L)'
;MTTSERAQRFAAGLRALPRALQEDLWTGTTELRPTAGGSRWQRGLAATVAVLLGAAVIASDGNKYARGYQLGELGYVLAVAQAAMLVVALYRPIPAWWGSTMIQLALLVAWFELADIAGGRMFPWTGSELVLQAWVLFLVALRTRPRTAVETLVIGAVPGLAFAFATGNGDRAPLTGSVLVIATVVGALLRGRQVARTQLVELEELTAEERARRTLLEERNRIARELHDVVAHHMSVISIQAQVAPHLVENPSDELKENLASIRENAKEALTELRQVLGVLRSEHLVPENERHAPQPTLDRMDELVGNVRGAGLTVTTHTTGERGRLTSGIELSAFRIIQEALSNAMRHAPGAEVRVDIDHRPTAVRIRVANTAPDRPTPPSPGAGHGLLGMRERTAMLGGTLAFGATPDGGYEVIAELPAKLPAQQADLVEDTA
;
A
#
# COMPACT_ATOMS: atom_id res chain seq x y z
N MET A 1 -5.18 32.09 -6.60
CA MET A 1 -4.47 31.79 -7.87
C MET A 1 -4.55 33.01 -8.77
N THR A 2 -3.46 33.74 -8.90
CA THR A 2 -3.42 34.99 -9.69
C THR A 2 -3.26 34.68 -11.18
N THR A 3 -3.70 35.59 -12.05
CA THR A 3 -3.57 35.49 -13.51
C THR A 3 -2.12 35.29 -13.97
N SER A 4 -1.15 35.81 -13.21
CA SER A 4 0.29 35.63 -13.42
C SER A 4 0.76 34.18 -13.21
N GLU A 5 0.28 33.50 -12.16
CA GLU A 5 0.61 32.08 -11.92
C GLU A 5 0.05 31.16 -13.01
N ARG A 6 -1.15 31.46 -13.54
CA ARG A 6 -1.72 30.71 -14.67
C ARG A 6 -0.91 30.89 -15.94
N ALA A 7 -0.46 32.11 -16.24
CA ALA A 7 0.38 32.40 -17.40
C ALA A 7 1.75 31.73 -17.31
N GLN A 8 2.37 31.72 -16.12
CA GLN A 8 3.66 31.06 -15.88
C GLN A 8 3.55 29.52 -15.98
N ARG A 9 2.49 28.92 -15.43
CA ARG A 9 2.24 27.48 -15.58
C ARG A 9 1.96 27.09 -17.03
N PHE A 10 1.24 27.93 -17.76
CA PHE A 10 0.98 27.72 -19.18
C PHE A 10 2.26 27.80 -20.02
N ALA A 11 3.10 28.81 -19.78
CA ALA A 11 4.40 28.96 -20.43
C ALA A 11 5.37 27.81 -20.08
N ALA A 12 5.36 27.34 -18.84
CA ALA A 12 6.14 26.17 -18.42
C ALA A 12 5.66 24.88 -19.12
N GLY A 13 4.33 24.70 -19.24
CA GLY A 13 3.73 23.59 -19.99
C GLY A 13 4.10 23.60 -21.47
N LEU A 14 4.08 24.76 -22.12
CA LEU A 14 4.50 24.93 -23.51
C LEU A 14 5.99 24.61 -23.73
N ARG A 15 6.87 24.97 -22.78
CA ARG A 15 8.30 24.63 -22.86
C ARG A 15 8.58 23.14 -22.63
N ALA A 16 7.74 22.45 -21.87
CA ALA A 16 7.86 21.02 -21.62
C ALA A 16 7.25 20.14 -22.73
N LEU A 17 6.37 20.72 -23.55
CA LEU A 17 5.65 20.03 -24.63
C LEU A 17 6.57 19.25 -25.60
N PRO A 18 7.71 19.81 -26.09
CA PRO A 18 8.56 19.11 -27.06
C PRO A 18 9.22 17.87 -26.47
N ARG A 19 9.69 17.94 -25.22
CA ARG A 19 10.30 16.80 -24.53
C ARG A 19 9.27 15.71 -24.27
N ALA A 20 8.08 16.12 -23.82
CA ALA A 20 7.01 15.15 -23.55
C ALA A 20 6.52 14.46 -24.83
N LEU A 21 6.41 15.17 -25.96
CA LEU A 21 6.10 14.57 -27.25
C LEU A 21 7.20 13.60 -27.71
N GLN A 22 8.47 13.95 -27.49
CA GLN A 22 9.60 13.09 -27.81
C GLN A 22 9.59 11.80 -26.96
N GLU A 23 9.31 11.93 -25.66
CA GLU A 23 9.16 10.78 -24.77
C GLU A 23 7.98 9.90 -25.21
N ASP A 24 6.79 10.49 -25.38
CA ASP A 24 5.56 9.76 -25.66
C ASP A 24 5.56 9.11 -27.05
N LEU A 25 6.08 9.77 -28.09
CA LEU A 25 5.96 9.32 -29.49
C LEU A 25 7.23 8.67 -30.07
N TRP A 26 8.40 8.88 -29.48
CA TRP A 26 9.67 8.36 -30.02
C TRP A 26 10.34 7.32 -29.14
N THR A 27 10.24 7.44 -27.81
CA THR A 27 10.95 6.52 -26.90
C THR A 27 10.17 5.24 -26.58
N GLY A 28 8.89 5.16 -26.96
CA GLY A 28 8.04 3.98 -26.74
C GLY A 28 7.77 3.66 -25.26
N THR A 29 8.17 4.54 -24.34
CA THR A 29 8.04 4.39 -22.88
C THR A 29 6.60 4.39 -22.38
N THR A 30 5.66 4.72 -23.26
CA THR A 30 4.21 4.80 -23.02
C THR A 30 3.43 3.58 -23.48
N GLU A 31 4.05 2.66 -24.24
CA GLU A 31 3.42 1.40 -24.66
C GLU A 31 3.29 0.48 -23.44
N LEU A 32 2.10 0.45 -22.84
CA LEU A 32 1.77 -0.54 -21.82
C LEU A 32 1.77 -1.91 -22.51
N ARG A 33 2.59 -2.83 -22.02
CA ARG A 33 2.59 -4.22 -22.49
C ARG A 33 1.15 -4.74 -22.49
N PRO A 34 0.72 -5.49 -23.53
CA PRO A 34 -0.61 -6.08 -23.54
C PRO A 34 -0.81 -6.82 -22.23
N THR A 35 -1.88 -6.47 -21.50
CA THR A 35 -2.23 -7.14 -20.26
C THR A 35 -2.29 -8.63 -20.55
N ALA A 36 -1.49 -9.42 -19.81
CA ALA A 36 -1.35 -10.86 -20.03
C ALA A 36 -2.69 -11.62 -19.91
N GLY A 37 -3.75 -10.96 -19.44
CA GLY A 37 -5.11 -11.50 -19.25
C GLY A 37 -6.00 -11.59 -20.50
N GLY A 38 -5.55 -11.16 -21.69
CA GLY A 38 -6.32 -11.38 -22.92
C GLY A 38 -6.33 -12.86 -23.34
N SER A 39 -7.51 -13.49 -23.43
CA SER A 39 -7.64 -14.87 -23.92
C SER A 39 -7.01 -15.00 -25.31
N ARG A 40 -6.35 -16.13 -25.60
CA ARG A 40 -5.73 -16.42 -26.92
C ARG A 40 -6.72 -16.18 -28.08
N TRP A 41 -8.01 -16.41 -27.83
CA TRP A 41 -9.08 -16.18 -28.78
C TRP A 41 -9.28 -14.70 -29.13
N GLN A 42 -9.20 -13.79 -28.14
CA GLN A 42 -9.35 -12.34 -28.37
C GLN A 42 -8.20 -11.77 -29.22
N ARG A 43 -6.97 -12.26 -29.01
CA ARG A 43 -5.82 -11.89 -29.85
C ARG A 43 -5.97 -12.41 -31.27
N GLY A 44 -6.46 -13.65 -31.44
CA GLY A 44 -6.77 -14.22 -32.74
C GLY A 44 -7.85 -13.42 -33.48
N LEU A 45 -8.94 -13.06 -32.80
CA LEU A 45 -10.01 -12.25 -33.37
C LEU A 45 -9.52 -10.87 -33.84
N ALA A 46 -8.73 -10.17 -33.02
CA ALA A 46 -8.18 -8.86 -33.38
C ALA A 46 -7.23 -8.96 -34.60
N ALA A 47 -6.42 -10.02 -34.68
CA ALA A 47 -5.57 -10.28 -35.83
C ALA A 47 -6.38 -10.55 -37.11
N THR A 48 -7.41 -11.40 -37.01
CA THR A 48 -8.31 -11.69 -38.14
C THR A 48 -9.01 -10.43 -38.63
N VAL A 49 -9.54 -9.60 -37.72
CA VAL A 49 -10.19 -8.33 -38.08
C VAL A 49 -9.21 -7.38 -38.78
N ALA A 50 -7.99 -7.24 -38.27
CA ALA A 50 -6.98 -6.38 -38.90
C ALA A 50 -6.58 -6.86 -40.30
N VAL A 51 -6.47 -8.18 -40.51
CA VAL A 51 -6.16 -8.77 -41.82
C VAL A 51 -7.32 -8.55 -42.80
N LEU A 52 -8.56 -8.74 -42.37
CA LEU A 52 -9.74 -8.49 -43.20
C LEU A 52 -9.87 -7.01 -43.58
N LEU A 53 -9.65 -6.10 -42.63
CA LEU A 53 -9.59 -4.66 -42.90
C LEU A 53 -8.45 -4.33 -43.88
N GLY A 54 -7.27 -4.92 -43.69
CA GLY A 54 -6.13 -4.74 -44.60
C GLY A 54 -6.42 -5.21 -46.02
N ALA A 55 -7.08 -6.36 -46.19
CA ALA A 55 -7.49 -6.86 -47.50
C ALA A 55 -8.50 -5.92 -48.18
N ALA A 56 -9.46 -5.38 -47.41
CA ALA A 56 -10.42 -4.40 -47.92
C ALA A 56 -9.75 -3.08 -48.33
N VAL A 57 -8.76 -2.60 -47.55
CA VAL A 57 -7.94 -1.43 -47.87
C VAL A 57 -7.16 -1.66 -49.16
N ILE A 58 -6.46 -2.79 -49.31
CA ILE A 58 -5.72 -3.11 -50.53
C ILE A 58 -6.63 -3.11 -51.76
N ALA A 59 -7.83 -3.70 -51.65
CA ALA A 59 -8.78 -3.76 -52.76
C ALA A 59 -9.32 -2.36 -53.13
N SER A 60 -9.69 -1.55 -52.14
CA SER A 60 -10.25 -0.20 -52.32
C SER A 60 -9.17 0.79 -52.80
N ASP A 61 -8.12 0.96 -52.00
CA ASP A 61 -7.09 1.97 -52.22
C ASP A 61 -6.13 1.57 -53.33
N GLY A 62 -5.86 0.27 -53.53
CA GLY A 62 -5.01 -0.17 -54.65
C GLY A 62 -5.59 0.25 -56.00
N ASN A 63 -6.88 0.01 -56.23
CA ASN A 63 -7.53 0.44 -57.47
C ASN A 63 -7.61 1.97 -57.58
N LYS A 64 -7.90 2.66 -56.46
CA LYS A 64 -8.03 4.12 -56.44
C LYS A 64 -6.70 4.84 -56.64
N TYR A 65 -5.62 4.39 -56.02
CA TYR A 65 -4.29 4.95 -56.16
C TYR A 65 -3.70 4.62 -57.53
N ALA A 66 -3.76 3.36 -57.96
CA ALA A 66 -3.16 2.94 -59.23
C ALA A 66 -3.87 3.56 -60.45
N ARG A 67 -5.21 3.50 -60.48
CA ARG A 67 -6.01 3.93 -61.64
C ARG A 67 -6.66 5.29 -61.46
N GLY A 68 -7.19 5.57 -60.27
CA GLY A 68 -7.86 6.85 -59.98
C GLY A 68 -6.88 8.01 -59.91
N TYR A 69 -5.75 7.83 -59.21
CA TYR A 69 -4.69 8.84 -59.07
C TYR A 69 -3.58 8.70 -60.11
N GLN A 70 -3.68 7.71 -61.00
CA GLN A 70 -2.72 7.45 -62.07
C GLN A 70 -1.28 7.19 -61.55
N LEU A 71 -1.14 6.66 -60.32
CA LEU A 71 0.15 6.31 -59.74
C LEU A 71 0.70 4.97 -60.26
N GLY A 72 -0.08 4.25 -61.08
CA GLY A 72 0.34 2.96 -61.65
C GLY A 72 0.70 1.93 -60.57
N GLU A 73 1.83 1.25 -60.73
CA GLU A 73 2.30 0.22 -59.80
C GLU A 73 2.58 0.76 -58.39
N LEU A 74 3.03 2.01 -58.29
CA LEU A 74 3.31 2.67 -57.02
C LEU A 74 2.04 2.81 -56.15
N GLY A 75 0.87 2.95 -56.79
CA GLY A 75 -0.41 2.99 -56.07
C GLY A 75 -0.73 1.68 -55.32
N TYR A 76 -0.41 0.52 -55.92
CA TYR A 76 -0.59 -0.77 -55.25
C TYR A 76 0.39 -0.94 -54.08
N VAL A 77 1.64 -0.51 -54.26
CA VAL A 77 2.66 -0.55 -53.19
C VAL A 77 2.22 0.28 -51.98
N LEU A 78 1.69 1.49 -52.21
CA LEU A 78 1.18 2.35 -51.13
C LEU A 78 -0.01 1.73 -50.39
N ALA A 79 -0.95 1.12 -51.13
CA ALA A 79 -2.10 0.45 -50.52
C ALA A 79 -1.70 -0.76 -49.66
N VAL A 80 -0.71 -1.54 -50.11
CA VAL A 80 -0.14 -2.64 -49.32
C VAL A 80 0.61 -2.12 -48.09
N ALA A 81 1.39 -1.05 -48.23
CA ALA A 81 2.10 -0.42 -47.11
C ALA A 81 1.14 0.10 -46.05
N GLN A 82 0.02 0.72 -46.44
CA GLN A 82 -1.04 1.14 -45.53
C GLN A 82 -1.69 -0.05 -44.82
N ALA A 83 -2.09 -1.09 -45.56
CA ALA A 83 -2.67 -2.28 -44.96
C ALA A 83 -1.71 -2.97 -43.97
N ALA A 84 -0.40 -2.95 -44.24
CA ALA A 84 0.60 -3.44 -43.30
C ALA A 84 0.58 -2.67 -41.97
N MET A 85 0.30 -1.36 -41.97
CA MET A 85 0.20 -0.56 -40.74
C MET A 85 -0.94 -1.02 -39.82
N LEU A 86 -2.03 -1.58 -40.35
CA LEU A 86 -3.11 -2.17 -39.52
C LEU A 86 -2.61 -3.38 -38.72
N VAL A 87 -1.74 -4.18 -39.31
CA VAL A 87 -1.14 -5.35 -38.65
C VAL A 87 -0.06 -4.90 -37.68
N VAL A 88 0.80 -3.95 -38.08
CA VAL A 88 1.82 -3.38 -37.18
C VAL A 88 1.16 -2.74 -35.96
N ALA A 89 0.01 -2.07 -36.11
CA ALA A 89 -0.71 -1.45 -35.00
C ALA A 89 -1.14 -2.45 -33.90
N LEU A 90 -1.28 -3.74 -34.24
CA LEU A 90 -1.57 -4.80 -33.28
C LEU A 90 -0.40 -5.12 -32.35
N TYR A 91 0.82 -4.71 -32.69
CA TYR A 91 2.02 -4.96 -31.88
C TYR A 91 2.72 -3.67 -31.46
N ARG A 92 2.68 -2.64 -32.30
CA ARG A 92 3.40 -1.37 -32.19
C ARG A 92 2.50 -0.23 -32.69
N PRO A 93 1.52 0.22 -31.89
CA PRO A 93 0.53 1.22 -32.30
C PRO A 93 1.15 2.59 -32.67
N ILE A 94 2.22 3.01 -31.99
CA ILE A 94 2.85 4.32 -32.26
C ILE A 94 3.64 4.31 -33.58
N PRO A 95 4.52 3.33 -33.87
CA PRO A 95 5.14 3.21 -35.19
C PRO A 95 4.15 3.04 -36.33
N ALA A 96 3.07 2.29 -36.11
CA ALA A 96 2.01 2.14 -37.11
C ALA A 96 1.31 3.48 -37.42
N TRP A 97 1.05 4.28 -36.39
CA TRP A 97 0.49 5.63 -36.54
C TRP A 97 1.43 6.57 -37.28
N TRP A 98 2.74 6.56 -36.98
CA TRP A 98 3.71 7.32 -37.77
C TRP A 98 3.73 6.87 -39.23
N GLY A 99 3.74 5.55 -39.48
CA GLY A 99 3.70 5.00 -40.82
C GLY A 99 2.47 5.43 -41.61
N SER A 100 1.28 5.33 -41.03
CA SER A 100 0.04 5.75 -41.69
C SER A 100 -0.01 7.26 -41.94
N THR A 101 0.39 8.06 -40.95
CA THR A 101 0.41 9.53 -41.07
C THR A 101 1.47 10.02 -42.06
N MET A 102 2.62 9.36 -42.17
CA MET A 102 3.64 9.70 -43.16
C MET A 102 3.22 9.36 -44.59
N ILE A 103 2.55 8.21 -44.79
CA ILE A 103 1.99 7.88 -46.11
C ILE A 103 0.91 8.90 -46.49
N GLN A 104 0.05 9.28 -45.55
CA GLN A 104 -0.96 10.32 -45.77
C GLN A 104 -0.35 11.68 -46.10
N LEU A 105 0.72 12.07 -45.39
CA LEU A 105 1.44 13.30 -45.66
C LEU A 105 2.10 13.27 -47.05
N ALA A 106 2.68 12.14 -47.44
CA ALA A 106 3.27 11.97 -48.78
C ALA A 106 2.21 12.06 -49.88
N LEU A 107 1.03 11.46 -49.69
CA LEU A 107 -0.10 11.60 -50.61
C LEU A 107 -0.63 13.04 -50.67
N LEU A 108 -0.63 13.76 -49.55
CA LEU A 108 -1.01 15.17 -49.50
C LEU A 108 0.00 16.06 -50.25
N VAL A 109 1.30 15.83 -50.09
CA VAL A 109 2.35 16.58 -50.82
C VAL A 109 2.27 16.26 -52.31
N ALA A 110 2.15 14.99 -52.68
CA ALA A 110 1.96 14.59 -54.07
C ALA A 110 0.72 15.24 -54.68
N TRP A 111 -0.36 15.40 -53.90
CA TRP A 111 -1.53 16.14 -54.35
C TRP A 111 -1.20 17.59 -54.71
N PHE A 112 -0.48 18.32 -53.86
CA PHE A 112 -0.11 19.73 -54.14
C PHE A 112 0.75 19.87 -55.40
N GLU A 113 1.68 18.94 -55.62
CA GLU A 113 2.61 18.98 -56.76
C GLU A 113 1.95 18.51 -58.08
N LEU A 114 1.01 17.56 -58.02
CA LEU A 114 0.39 16.95 -59.20
C LEU A 114 -1.06 17.39 -59.45
N ALA A 115 -1.58 18.35 -58.67
CA ALA A 115 -2.99 18.79 -58.72
C ALA A 115 -3.45 19.22 -60.12
N ASP A 116 -2.61 19.96 -60.85
CA ASP A 116 -2.91 20.44 -62.21
C ASP A 116 -2.97 19.30 -63.24
N ILE A 117 -2.26 18.20 -63.00
CA ILE A 117 -2.20 17.04 -63.91
C ILE A 117 -3.30 16.02 -63.58
N ALA A 118 -3.64 15.86 -62.30
CA ALA A 118 -4.64 14.91 -61.83
C ALA A 118 -6.10 15.41 -61.96
N GLY A 119 -6.31 16.64 -62.43
CA GLY A 119 -7.63 17.24 -62.64
C GLY A 119 -8.50 17.26 -61.39
N GLY A 120 -7.90 17.48 -60.22
CA GLY A 120 -8.60 17.51 -58.92
C GLY A 120 -9.16 16.17 -58.43
N ARG A 121 -8.82 15.04 -59.07
CA ARG A 121 -9.35 13.71 -58.70
C ARG A 121 -8.69 13.09 -57.47
N MET A 122 -7.52 13.59 -57.08
CA MET A 122 -6.75 13.08 -55.96
C MET A 122 -7.33 13.61 -54.63
N PHE A 123 -7.65 12.70 -53.69
CA PHE A 123 -8.30 13.03 -52.41
C PHE A 123 -7.68 12.20 -51.27
N PRO A 124 -6.79 12.77 -50.45
CA PRO A 124 -6.00 12.03 -49.46
C PRO A 124 -6.78 11.47 -48.25
N TRP A 125 -8.13 11.59 -48.22
CA TRP A 125 -8.97 10.87 -47.25
C TRP A 125 -9.93 9.94 -47.98
N THR A 126 -9.42 8.84 -48.55
CA THR A 126 -10.35 7.81 -49.01
C THR A 126 -11.17 7.27 -47.82
N GLY A 127 -12.38 6.76 -48.07
CA GLY A 127 -13.19 6.19 -46.98
C GLY A 127 -12.46 5.06 -46.24
N SER A 128 -11.66 4.28 -46.97
CA SER A 128 -10.79 3.24 -46.42
C SER A 128 -9.64 3.81 -45.59
N GLU A 129 -9.03 4.92 -46.02
CA GLU A 129 -7.98 5.61 -45.25
C GLU A 129 -8.50 6.22 -43.95
N LEU A 130 -9.73 6.76 -43.96
CA LEU A 130 -10.39 7.22 -42.73
C LEU A 130 -10.62 6.06 -41.75
N VAL A 131 -11.09 4.91 -42.25
CA VAL A 131 -11.28 3.70 -41.43
C VAL A 131 -9.95 3.18 -40.87
N LEU A 132 -8.88 3.20 -41.67
CA LEU A 132 -7.54 2.82 -41.24
C LEU A 132 -7.03 3.73 -40.13
N GLN A 133 -7.08 5.04 -40.33
CA GLN A 133 -6.60 6.01 -39.35
C GLN A 133 -7.42 5.95 -38.06
N ALA A 134 -8.74 5.78 -38.18
CA ALA A 134 -9.62 5.55 -37.03
C ALA A 134 -9.25 4.27 -36.27
N TRP A 135 -8.95 3.17 -36.97
CA TRP A 135 -8.53 1.91 -36.35
C TRP A 135 -7.18 2.04 -35.62
N VAL A 136 -6.21 2.72 -36.23
CA VAL A 136 -4.90 2.96 -35.61
C VAL A 136 -5.04 3.84 -34.38
N LEU A 137 -5.79 4.95 -34.44
CA LEU A 137 -6.07 5.81 -33.29
C LEU A 137 -6.84 5.07 -32.18
N PHE A 138 -7.80 4.22 -32.55
CA PHE A 138 -8.49 3.36 -31.60
C PHE A 138 -7.51 2.44 -30.86
N LEU A 139 -6.57 1.80 -31.57
CA LEU A 139 -5.56 0.93 -30.97
C LEU A 139 -4.54 1.69 -30.12
N VAL A 140 -4.13 2.89 -30.54
CA VAL A 140 -3.30 3.80 -29.73
C VAL A 140 -4.05 4.13 -28.45
N ALA A 141 -5.28 4.66 -28.52
CA ALA A 141 -6.08 5.04 -27.36
C ALA A 141 -6.38 3.86 -26.42
N LEU A 142 -6.51 2.65 -26.96
CA LEU A 142 -6.72 1.43 -26.17
C LEU A 142 -5.48 1.03 -25.37
N ARG A 143 -4.26 1.34 -25.86
CA ARG A 143 -3.01 0.76 -25.33
C ARG A 143 -2.02 1.76 -24.74
N THR A 144 -2.13 3.04 -25.09
CA THR A 144 -1.26 4.09 -24.56
C THR A 144 -1.97 4.92 -23.50
N ARG A 145 -1.27 5.91 -22.94
CA ARG A 145 -1.85 6.86 -21.99
C ARG A 145 -2.87 7.77 -22.70
N PRO A 146 -3.87 8.32 -21.98
CA PRO A 146 -4.87 9.22 -22.56
C PRO A 146 -4.22 10.48 -23.16
N ARG A 147 -3.12 10.94 -22.57
CA ARG A 147 -2.32 12.05 -23.11
C ARG A 147 -1.81 11.75 -24.52
N THR A 148 -1.11 10.63 -24.70
CA THR A 148 -0.58 10.19 -26.00
C THR A 148 -1.69 9.98 -27.05
N ALA A 149 -2.88 9.52 -26.62
CA ALA A 149 -4.04 9.38 -27.50
C ALA A 149 -4.56 10.74 -28.00
N VAL A 150 -4.56 11.76 -27.14
CA VAL A 150 -4.92 13.14 -27.54
C VAL A 150 -3.85 13.74 -28.45
N GLU A 151 -2.57 13.54 -28.14
CA GLU A 151 -1.45 14.03 -28.96
C GLU A 151 -1.49 13.44 -30.38
N THR A 152 -1.68 12.12 -30.51
CA THR A 152 -1.80 11.43 -31.80
C THR A 152 -3.06 11.81 -32.58
N LEU A 153 -4.18 12.05 -31.90
CA LEU A 153 -5.39 12.57 -32.52
C LEU A 153 -5.17 13.98 -33.10
N VAL A 154 -4.60 14.88 -32.30
CA VAL A 154 -4.37 16.27 -32.72
C VAL A 154 -3.39 16.32 -33.89
N ILE A 155 -2.24 15.65 -33.80
CA ILE A 155 -1.23 15.64 -34.86
C ILE A 155 -1.78 14.94 -36.11
N GLY A 156 -2.48 13.82 -35.95
CA GLY A 156 -3.05 13.06 -37.06
C GLY A 156 -4.19 13.78 -37.79
N ALA A 157 -4.85 14.74 -37.14
CA ALA A 157 -5.89 15.57 -37.76
C ALA A 157 -5.33 16.74 -38.59
N VAL A 158 -4.07 17.16 -38.36
CA VAL A 158 -3.46 18.32 -39.02
C VAL A 158 -3.45 18.20 -40.55
N PRO A 159 -3.00 17.08 -41.16
CA PRO A 159 -3.06 16.94 -42.62
C PRO A 159 -4.50 17.11 -43.15
N GLY A 160 -5.49 16.61 -42.41
CA GLY A 160 -6.93 16.65 -42.75
C GLY A 160 -7.47 18.06 -42.82
N LEU A 161 -7.16 18.82 -41.78
CA LEU A 161 -7.57 20.21 -41.68
C LEU A 161 -6.85 21.08 -42.73
N ALA A 162 -5.55 20.84 -42.96
CA ALA A 162 -4.77 21.57 -43.97
C ALA A 162 -5.35 21.37 -45.37
N PHE A 163 -5.70 20.13 -45.74
CA PHE A 163 -6.33 19.83 -47.02
C PHE A 163 -7.72 20.45 -47.15
N ALA A 164 -8.56 20.34 -46.11
CA ALA A 164 -9.91 20.91 -46.12
C ALA A 164 -9.87 22.43 -46.30
N PHE A 165 -8.92 23.10 -45.64
CA PHE A 165 -8.68 24.54 -45.78
C PHE A 165 -8.20 24.90 -47.20
N ALA A 166 -7.20 24.17 -47.72
CA ALA A 166 -6.60 24.46 -49.03
C ALA A 166 -7.57 24.26 -50.20
N THR A 167 -8.52 23.32 -50.08
CA THR A 167 -9.44 22.96 -51.17
C THR A 167 -10.84 23.57 -51.04
N GLY A 168 -11.13 24.29 -49.96
CA GLY A 168 -12.48 24.77 -49.67
C GLY A 168 -13.50 23.66 -49.37
N ASN A 169 -13.06 22.39 -49.23
CA ASN A 169 -13.91 21.24 -48.88
C ASN A 169 -14.23 21.17 -47.38
N GLY A 170 -14.63 22.30 -46.80
CA GLY A 170 -14.97 22.42 -45.37
C GLY A 170 -16.10 21.47 -44.95
N ASP A 171 -17.02 21.16 -45.86
CA ASP A 171 -18.23 20.37 -45.57
C ASP A 171 -17.95 18.94 -45.11
N ARG A 172 -16.81 18.35 -45.49
CA ARG A 172 -16.42 16.98 -45.09
C ARG A 172 -15.57 16.93 -43.82
N ALA A 173 -15.00 18.06 -43.40
CA ALA A 173 -14.14 18.14 -42.21
C ALA A 173 -14.86 17.72 -40.91
N PRO A 174 -16.15 18.06 -40.67
CA PRO A 174 -16.87 17.64 -39.47
C PRO A 174 -17.03 16.12 -39.37
N LEU A 175 -17.32 15.45 -40.49
CA LEU A 175 -17.51 14.00 -40.52
C LEU A 175 -16.19 13.26 -40.25
N THR A 176 -15.11 13.66 -40.92
CA THR A 176 -13.77 13.08 -40.70
C THR A 176 -13.32 13.29 -39.25
N GLY A 177 -13.44 14.51 -38.73
CA GLY A 177 -13.10 14.82 -37.34
C GLY A 177 -13.90 13.97 -36.35
N SER A 178 -15.21 13.83 -36.59
CA SER A 178 -16.10 13.05 -35.73
C SER A 178 -15.72 11.57 -35.71
N VAL A 179 -15.38 10.96 -36.85
CA VAL A 179 -14.96 9.55 -36.91
C VAL A 179 -13.65 9.32 -36.13
N LEU A 180 -12.65 10.18 -36.29
CA LEU A 180 -11.37 10.05 -35.57
C LEU A 180 -11.54 10.28 -34.06
N VAL A 181 -12.37 11.26 -33.67
CA VAL A 181 -12.71 11.52 -32.26
C VAL A 181 -13.45 10.34 -31.66
N ILE A 182 -14.49 9.83 -32.32
CA ILE A 182 -15.26 8.67 -31.84
C ILE A 182 -14.35 7.47 -31.64
N ALA A 183 -13.48 7.15 -32.61
CA ALA A 183 -12.57 6.03 -32.50
C ALA A 183 -11.61 6.17 -31.31
N THR A 184 -11.07 7.37 -31.10
CA THR A 184 -10.16 7.69 -29.98
C THR A 184 -10.90 7.60 -28.63
N VAL A 185 -12.10 8.17 -28.54
CA VAL A 185 -12.93 8.16 -27.32
C VAL A 185 -13.34 6.74 -26.96
N VAL A 186 -13.80 5.94 -27.93
CA VAL A 186 -14.18 4.54 -27.69
C VAL A 186 -12.97 3.74 -27.21
N GLY A 187 -11.79 3.90 -27.82
CA GLY A 187 -10.56 3.25 -27.37
C GLY A 187 -10.19 3.65 -25.93
N ALA A 188 -10.25 4.95 -25.61
CA ALA A 188 -9.97 5.47 -24.28
C ALA A 188 -10.97 5.00 -23.21
N LEU A 189 -12.26 4.94 -23.54
CA LEU A 189 -13.31 4.43 -22.65
C LEU A 189 -13.14 2.94 -22.36
N LEU A 190 -12.85 2.13 -23.38
CA LEU A 190 -12.60 0.70 -23.20
C LEU A 190 -11.35 0.46 -22.36
N ARG A 191 -10.28 1.24 -22.57
CA ARG A 191 -9.09 1.23 -21.73
C ARG A 191 -9.43 1.60 -20.29
N GLY A 192 -10.15 2.70 -20.08
CA GLY A 192 -10.58 3.15 -18.75
C GLY A 192 -11.36 2.07 -18.01
N ARG A 193 -12.28 1.40 -18.72
CA ARG A 193 -13.04 0.27 -18.18
C ARG A 193 -12.17 -0.95 -17.84
N GLN A 194 -11.16 -1.25 -18.65
CA GLN A 194 -10.20 -2.34 -18.37
C GLN A 194 -9.37 -2.04 -17.12
N VAL A 195 -8.79 -0.84 -17.03
CA VAL A 195 -7.98 -0.41 -15.88
C VAL A 195 -8.83 -0.38 -14.60
N ALA A 196 -10.04 0.16 -14.67
CA ALA A 196 -10.95 0.18 -13.54
C ALA A 196 -11.30 -1.23 -13.07
N ARG A 197 -11.55 -2.17 -13.99
CA ARG A 197 -11.82 -3.58 -13.64
C ARG A 197 -10.63 -4.25 -12.97
N THR A 198 -9.42 -4.06 -13.48
CA THR A 198 -8.22 -4.64 -12.86
C THR A 198 -7.98 -4.09 -11.46
N GLN A 199 -8.17 -2.79 -11.26
CA GLN A 199 -8.05 -2.15 -9.95
C GLN A 199 -9.13 -2.63 -8.97
N LEU A 200 -10.36 -2.85 -9.45
CA LEU A 200 -11.45 -3.38 -8.62
C LEU A 200 -11.15 -4.81 -8.15
N VAL A 201 -10.64 -5.68 -9.03
CA VAL A 201 -10.28 -7.05 -8.65
C VAL A 201 -9.16 -7.06 -7.60
N GLU A 202 -8.12 -6.26 -7.80
CA GLU A 202 -7.02 -6.13 -6.83
C GLU A 202 -7.52 -5.62 -5.47
N LEU A 203 -8.42 -4.63 -5.47
CA LEU A 203 -9.01 -4.12 -4.24
C LEU A 203 -9.92 -5.16 -3.57
N GLU A 204 -10.70 -5.91 -4.34
CA GLU A 204 -11.56 -6.98 -3.84
C GLU A 204 -10.74 -8.09 -3.18
N GLU A 205 -9.62 -8.50 -3.78
CA GLU A 205 -8.68 -9.49 -3.22
C GLU A 205 -8.11 -9.01 -1.88
N LEU A 206 -7.54 -7.80 -1.84
CA LEU A 206 -7.01 -7.21 -0.60
C LEU A 206 -8.08 -7.13 0.49
N THR A 207 -9.28 -6.67 0.15
CA THR A 207 -10.36 -6.53 1.13
C THR A 207 -10.89 -7.89 1.59
N ALA A 208 -10.86 -8.92 0.74
CA ALA A 208 -11.25 -10.28 1.12
C ALA A 208 -10.24 -10.88 2.11
N GLU A 209 -8.94 -10.69 1.89
CA GLU A 209 -7.88 -11.12 2.81
C GLU A 209 -7.99 -10.43 4.18
N GLU A 210 -8.19 -9.11 4.19
CA GLU A 210 -8.39 -8.35 5.44
C GLU A 210 -9.63 -8.82 6.20
N ARG A 211 -10.74 -9.06 5.52
CA ARG A 211 -11.97 -9.59 6.14
C ARG A 211 -11.74 -10.98 6.73
N ALA A 212 -11.09 -11.88 5.99
CA ALA A 212 -10.80 -13.23 6.47
C ALA A 212 -9.91 -13.21 7.73
N ARG A 213 -8.87 -12.37 7.72
CA ARG A 213 -7.99 -12.19 8.88
C ARG A 213 -8.75 -11.63 10.09
N ARG A 214 -9.61 -10.62 9.86
CA ARG A 214 -10.44 -10.04 10.92
C ARG A 214 -11.40 -11.06 11.51
N THR A 215 -12.11 -11.83 10.69
CA THR A 215 -13.03 -12.88 11.15
C THR A 215 -12.29 -13.94 11.96
N LEU A 216 -11.10 -14.38 11.53
CA LEU A 216 -10.28 -15.33 12.30
C LEU A 216 -9.86 -14.77 13.67
N LEU A 217 -9.49 -13.49 13.75
CA LEU A 217 -9.12 -12.84 15.00
C LEU A 217 -10.33 -12.65 15.94
N GLU A 218 -11.49 -12.31 15.40
CA GLU A 218 -12.75 -12.22 16.15
C GLU A 218 -13.15 -13.59 16.70
N GLU A 219 -13.01 -14.65 15.89
CA GLU A 219 -13.26 -16.04 16.29
C GLU A 219 -12.33 -16.49 17.41
N ARG A 220 -11.02 -16.27 17.24
CA ARG A 220 -10.01 -16.63 18.25
C ARG A 220 -10.27 -15.91 19.58
N ASN A 221 -10.68 -14.65 19.55
CA ASN A 221 -11.05 -13.89 20.75
C ASN A 221 -12.36 -14.35 21.37
N ARG A 222 -13.33 -14.81 20.57
CA ARG A 222 -14.57 -15.41 21.08
C ARG A 222 -14.25 -16.71 21.81
N ILE A 223 -13.51 -17.62 21.17
CA ILE A 223 -13.07 -18.89 21.75
C ILE A 223 -12.28 -18.65 23.05
N ALA A 224 -11.33 -17.70 23.05
CA ALA A 224 -10.57 -17.36 24.25
C ALA A 224 -11.44 -16.91 25.42
N ARG A 225 -12.49 -16.11 25.16
CA ARG A 225 -13.45 -15.68 26.19
C ARG A 225 -14.33 -16.82 26.68
N GLU A 226 -14.90 -17.61 25.77
CA GLU A 226 -15.72 -18.77 26.14
C GLU A 226 -14.92 -19.79 26.97
N LEU A 227 -13.67 -20.05 26.58
CA LEU A 227 -12.76 -20.90 27.35
C LEU A 227 -12.44 -20.30 28.72
N HIS A 228 -12.22 -18.98 28.81
CA HIS A 228 -12.01 -18.32 30.09
C HIS A 228 -13.22 -18.45 31.00
N ASP A 229 -14.41 -18.14 30.50
CA ASP A 229 -15.62 -18.12 31.29
C ASP A 229 -15.99 -19.53 31.78
N VAL A 230 -15.90 -20.54 30.91
CA VAL A 230 -16.18 -21.92 31.29
C VAL A 230 -15.10 -22.44 32.23
N VAL A 231 -13.83 -22.43 31.84
CA VAL A 231 -12.78 -23.10 32.62
C VAL A 231 -12.50 -22.37 33.93
N ALA A 232 -12.44 -21.03 33.93
CA ALA A 232 -12.17 -20.28 35.14
C ALA A 232 -13.30 -20.41 36.17
N HIS A 233 -14.55 -20.46 35.71
CA HIS A 233 -15.69 -20.71 36.59
C HIS A 233 -15.60 -22.09 37.24
N HIS A 234 -15.39 -23.16 36.47
CA HIS A 234 -15.29 -24.53 37.01
C HIS A 234 -14.11 -24.70 37.96
N MET A 235 -12.93 -24.17 37.63
CA MET A 235 -11.77 -24.23 38.53
C MET A 235 -12.00 -23.44 39.83
N SER A 236 -12.71 -22.31 39.76
CA SER A 236 -13.08 -21.54 40.94
C SER A 236 -14.05 -22.31 41.85
N VAL A 237 -15.05 -22.98 41.26
CA VAL A 237 -15.98 -23.83 42.01
C VAL A 237 -15.25 -25.00 42.68
N ILE A 238 -14.35 -25.69 41.96
CA ILE A 238 -13.54 -26.78 42.51
C ILE A 238 -12.66 -26.28 43.67
N SER A 239 -12.02 -25.13 43.52
CA SER A 239 -11.23 -24.51 44.59
C SER A 239 -12.08 -24.19 45.83
N ILE A 240 -13.29 -23.66 45.66
CA ILE A 240 -14.21 -23.34 46.76
C ILE A 240 -14.70 -24.64 47.43
N GLN A 241 -15.10 -25.65 46.64
CA GLN A 241 -15.57 -26.93 47.16
C GLN A 241 -14.47 -27.64 47.95
N ALA A 242 -13.23 -27.67 47.44
CA ALA A 242 -12.08 -28.24 48.14
C ALA A 242 -11.77 -27.51 49.45
N GLN A 243 -12.01 -26.19 49.51
CA GLN A 243 -11.82 -25.39 50.71
C GLN A 243 -12.93 -25.63 51.77
N VAL A 244 -14.18 -25.82 51.34
CA VAL A 244 -15.33 -25.96 52.24
C VAL A 244 -15.52 -27.39 52.71
N ALA A 245 -15.17 -28.40 51.90
CA ALA A 245 -15.38 -29.82 52.18
C ALA A 245 -14.90 -30.33 53.56
N PRO A 246 -13.75 -29.90 54.12
CA PRO A 246 -13.32 -30.33 55.46
C PRO A 246 -14.28 -29.91 56.58
N HIS A 247 -15.08 -28.85 56.37
CA HIS A 247 -16.03 -28.34 57.37
C HIS A 247 -17.40 -29.05 57.33
N LEU A 248 -17.63 -29.90 56.33
CA LEU A 248 -18.89 -30.65 56.15
C LEU A 248 -18.81 -32.08 56.72
N VAL A 249 -17.65 -32.51 57.20
CA VAL A 249 -17.40 -33.85 57.75
C VAL A 249 -17.10 -33.72 59.25
N GLU A 250 -17.71 -34.54 60.10
CA GLU A 250 -17.34 -34.63 61.52
C GLU A 250 -16.01 -35.37 61.68
N ASN A 251 -15.04 -34.76 62.37
CA ASN A 251 -13.68 -35.28 62.59
C ASN A 251 -12.97 -35.81 61.31
N PRO A 252 -12.71 -34.94 60.31
CA PRO A 252 -11.97 -35.33 59.12
C PRO A 252 -10.54 -35.76 59.47
N SER A 253 -10.07 -36.86 58.87
CA SER A 253 -8.68 -37.29 59.01
C SER A 253 -7.71 -36.24 58.45
N ASP A 254 -6.48 -36.22 58.95
CA ASP A 254 -5.47 -35.27 58.46
C ASP A 254 -5.11 -35.54 56.99
N GLU A 255 -5.11 -36.81 56.57
CA GLU A 255 -4.93 -37.22 55.16
C GLU A 255 -6.03 -36.63 54.24
N LEU A 256 -7.29 -36.57 54.70
CA LEU A 256 -8.38 -35.96 53.93
C LEU A 256 -8.19 -34.45 53.78
N LYS A 257 -7.76 -33.76 54.84
CA LYS A 257 -7.48 -32.31 54.81
C LYS A 257 -6.33 -31.98 53.85
N GLU A 258 -5.27 -32.79 53.87
CA GLU A 258 -4.08 -32.61 53.02
C GLU A 258 -4.42 -32.85 51.54
N ASN A 259 -5.18 -33.89 51.23
CA ASN A 259 -5.66 -34.15 49.87
C ASN A 259 -6.57 -33.03 49.34
N LEU A 260 -7.51 -32.52 50.14
CA LEU A 260 -8.37 -31.40 49.75
C LEU A 260 -7.59 -30.09 49.59
N ALA A 261 -6.57 -29.85 50.42
CA ALA A 261 -5.66 -28.72 50.26
C ALA A 261 -4.87 -28.81 48.94
N SER A 262 -4.40 -30.01 48.57
CA SER A 262 -3.73 -30.25 47.28
C SER A 262 -4.66 -30.00 46.09
N ILE A 263 -5.91 -30.49 46.13
CA ILE A 263 -6.91 -30.23 45.06
C ILE A 263 -7.14 -28.73 44.88
N ARG A 264 -7.26 -27.97 45.97
CA ARG A 264 -7.43 -26.51 45.91
C ARG A 264 -6.23 -25.83 45.25
N GLU A 265 -5.02 -26.24 45.58
CA GLU A 265 -3.82 -25.63 45.03
C GLU A 265 -3.64 -25.96 43.54
N ASN A 266 -3.88 -27.20 43.14
CA ASN A 266 -3.89 -27.61 41.74
C ASN A 266 -4.92 -26.83 40.91
N ALA A 267 -6.11 -26.54 41.47
CA ALA A 267 -7.13 -25.73 40.79
C ALA A 267 -6.69 -24.25 40.61
N LYS A 268 -5.95 -23.69 41.57
CA LYS A 268 -5.38 -22.33 41.47
C LYS A 268 -4.22 -22.25 40.49
N GLU A 269 -3.38 -23.27 40.46
CA GLU A 269 -2.26 -23.39 39.52
C GLU A 269 -2.79 -23.49 38.09
N ALA A 270 -3.78 -24.36 37.85
CA ALA A 270 -4.45 -24.48 36.54
C ALA A 270 -5.10 -23.16 36.07
N LEU A 271 -5.69 -22.37 36.97
CA LEU A 271 -6.20 -21.02 36.67
C LEU A 271 -5.08 -20.06 36.24
N THR A 272 -3.91 -20.17 36.86
CA THR A 272 -2.75 -19.32 36.57
C THR A 272 -2.15 -19.68 35.22
N GLU A 273 -1.97 -20.96 34.94
CA GLU A 273 -1.51 -21.46 33.64
C GLU A 273 -2.45 -21.07 32.50
N LEU A 274 -3.77 -21.20 32.70
CA LEU A 274 -4.77 -20.82 31.71
C LEU A 274 -4.74 -19.31 31.43
N ARG A 275 -4.57 -18.46 32.45
CA ARG A 275 -4.41 -17.01 32.26
C ARG A 275 -3.15 -16.67 31.46
N GLN A 276 -2.07 -17.43 31.67
CA GLN A 276 -0.82 -17.24 30.94
C GLN A 276 -0.97 -17.65 29.47
N VAL A 277 -1.59 -18.79 29.17
CA VAL A 277 -1.87 -19.24 27.80
C VAL A 277 -2.81 -18.27 27.08
N LEU A 278 -3.91 -17.85 27.73
CA LEU A 278 -4.83 -16.86 27.15
C LEU A 278 -4.17 -15.47 27.00
N GLY A 279 -3.26 -15.10 27.90
CA GLY A 279 -2.47 -13.87 27.82
C GLY A 279 -1.60 -13.81 26.57
N VAL A 280 -1.04 -14.94 26.15
CA VAL A 280 -0.27 -15.08 24.90
C VAL A 280 -1.18 -15.00 23.66
N LEU A 281 -2.43 -15.47 23.74
CA LEU A 281 -3.39 -15.36 22.63
C LEU A 281 -3.99 -13.94 22.49
N ARG A 282 -3.94 -13.12 23.55
CA ARG A 282 -4.54 -11.78 23.62
C ARG A 282 -3.53 -10.63 23.40
N SER A 283 -2.23 -10.92 23.41
CA SER A 283 -1.17 -9.91 23.29
C SER A 283 -1.12 -9.23 21.91
N GLU A 284 -1.92 -9.67 20.94
CA GLU A 284 -2.02 -9.05 19.63
C GLU A 284 -3.05 -7.91 19.55
N HIS A 285 -4.01 -7.76 20.48
CA HIS A 285 -5.01 -6.67 20.42
C HIS A 285 -5.54 -6.27 21.82
N LEU A 286 -5.22 -5.04 22.22
CA LEU A 286 -5.88 -4.16 23.20
C LEU A 286 -6.31 -4.77 24.55
N VAL A 287 -5.74 -4.18 25.61
CA VAL A 287 -6.00 -4.41 27.03
C VAL A 287 -7.51 -4.55 27.35
N PRO A 288 -7.93 -5.52 28.19
CA PRO A 288 -9.33 -5.74 28.56
C PRO A 288 -9.98 -4.53 29.25
N GLU A 289 -11.30 -4.42 29.09
CA GLU A 289 -12.15 -3.36 29.66
C GLU A 289 -12.06 -3.16 31.17
N ASN A 290 -11.63 -4.20 31.89
CA ASN A 290 -11.57 -4.20 33.34
C ASN A 290 -10.36 -3.41 33.89
N GLU A 291 -9.41 -2.99 33.05
CA GLU A 291 -8.28 -2.14 33.46
C GLU A 291 -8.49 -0.64 33.16
N ARG A 292 -9.60 -0.23 32.52
CA ARG A 292 -9.88 1.19 32.21
C ARG A 292 -10.20 2.06 33.43
N HIS A 293 -10.52 1.46 34.58
CA HIS A 293 -10.98 2.16 35.79
C HIS A 293 -9.98 2.13 36.95
N ALA A 294 -8.82 1.49 36.80
CA ALA A 294 -7.73 1.64 37.76
C ALA A 294 -6.97 2.95 37.44
N PRO A 295 -6.58 3.76 38.45
CA PRO A 295 -5.71 4.90 38.19
C PRO A 295 -4.46 4.43 37.44
N GLN A 296 -4.16 5.08 36.32
CA GLN A 296 -3.04 4.70 35.46
C GLN A 296 -1.76 4.68 36.32
N PRO A 297 -0.95 3.60 36.24
CA PRO A 297 0.21 3.47 37.11
C PRO A 297 1.24 4.56 36.76
N THR A 298 1.59 5.37 37.75
CA THR A 298 2.65 6.38 37.67
C THR A 298 3.95 5.83 38.26
N LEU A 299 5.04 6.59 38.13
CA LEU A 299 6.33 6.26 38.74
C LEU A 299 6.29 6.23 40.28
N ASP A 300 5.22 6.68 40.92
CA ASP A 300 5.01 6.57 42.37
C ASP A 300 4.77 5.13 42.82
N ARG A 301 4.30 4.26 41.91
CA ARG A 301 4.07 2.83 42.18
C ARG A 301 5.28 1.96 41.88
N MET A 302 6.46 2.56 41.69
CA MET A 302 7.69 1.83 41.38
C MET A 302 8.08 0.88 42.51
N ASP A 303 7.93 1.30 43.77
CA ASP A 303 8.26 0.47 44.93
C ASP A 303 7.40 -0.78 45.03
N GLU A 304 6.12 -0.67 44.65
CA GLU A 304 5.19 -1.80 44.56
C GLU A 304 5.58 -2.77 43.45
N LEU A 305 5.91 -2.24 42.26
CA LEU A 305 6.37 -3.05 41.12
C LEU A 305 7.64 -3.83 41.48
N VAL A 306 8.62 -3.16 42.09
CA VAL A 306 9.88 -3.78 42.52
C VAL A 306 9.64 -4.78 43.66
N GLY A 307 8.75 -4.48 44.60
CA GLY A 307 8.35 -5.40 45.67
C GLY A 307 7.76 -6.70 45.13
N ASN A 308 6.86 -6.61 44.15
CA ASN A 308 6.25 -7.78 43.51
C ASN A 308 7.29 -8.65 42.78
N VAL A 309 8.21 -8.02 42.06
CA VAL A 309 9.27 -8.72 41.31
C VAL A 309 10.30 -9.35 42.24
N ARG A 310 10.62 -8.71 43.37
CA ARG A 310 11.44 -9.31 44.44
C ARG A 310 10.75 -10.51 45.09
N GLY A 311 9.45 -10.41 45.35
CA GLY A 311 8.64 -11.53 45.84
C GLY A 311 8.58 -12.72 44.89
N ALA A 312 8.79 -12.49 43.59
CA ALA A 312 8.88 -13.52 42.56
C ALA A 312 10.30 -14.12 42.40
N GLY A 313 11.27 -13.69 43.22
CA GLY A 313 12.62 -14.27 43.27
C GLY A 313 13.71 -13.52 42.49
N LEU A 314 13.46 -12.29 42.03
CA LEU A 314 14.47 -11.46 41.35
C LEU A 314 15.17 -10.51 42.34
N THR A 315 16.50 -10.48 42.36
CA THR A 315 17.26 -9.51 43.16
C THR A 315 17.32 -8.16 42.45
N VAL A 316 16.50 -7.20 42.88
CA VAL A 316 16.43 -5.87 42.24
C VAL A 316 16.99 -4.79 43.15
N THR A 317 17.86 -3.92 42.63
CA THR A 317 18.32 -2.68 43.27
C THR A 317 17.81 -1.47 42.51
N THR A 318 17.32 -0.45 43.23
CA THR A 318 16.76 0.78 42.65
C THR A 318 17.57 1.99 43.09
N HIS A 319 17.91 2.86 42.13
CA HIS A 319 18.51 4.17 42.40
C HIS A 319 17.75 5.25 41.65
N THR A 320 17.35 6.29 42.37
CA THR A 320 16.72 7.47 41.77
C THR A 320 17.61 8.68 42.01
N THR A 321 17.99 9.39 40.96
CA THR A 321 18.83 10.59 41.01
C THR A 321 18.11 11.79 40.42
N GLY A 322 18.45 12.99 40.90
CA GLY A 322 17.83 14.25 40.48
C GLY A 322 16.48 14.53 41.16
N GLU A 323 15.97 15.75 40.97
CA GLU A 323 14.66 16.16 41.49
C GLU A 323 13.56 15.81 40.49
N ARG A 324 12.47 15.20 40.97
CA ARG A 324 11.28 14.92 40.18
C ARG A 324 10.62 16.23 39.73
N GLY A 325 10.90 16.65 38.50
CA GLY A 325 10.13 17.69 37.82
C GLY A 325 8.70 17.24 37.50
N ARG A 326 7.84 18.17 37.06
CA ARG A 326 6.48 17.86 36.59
C ARG A 326 6.54 17.12 35.25
N LEU A 327 6.39 15.80 35.28
CA LEU A 327 6.24 14.97 34.08
C LEU A 327 4.77 14.96 33.66
N THR A 328 4.51 14.76 32.36
CA THR A 328 3.15 14.49 31.89
C THR A 328 2.76 13.05 32.23
N SER A 329 1.46 12.79 32.42
CA SER A 329 0.95 11.44 32.71
C SER A 329 1.36 10.40 31.65
N GLY A 330 1.46 10.80 30.38
CA GLY A 330 1.93 9.93 29.30
C GLY A 330 3.40 9.51 29.43
N ILE A 331 4.26 10.41 29.93
CA ILE A 331 5.68 10.12 30.20
C ILE A 331 5.80 9.19 31.40
N GLU A 332 5.07 9.45 32.49
CA GLU A 332 5.09 8.61 33.68
C GLU A 332 4.62 7.18 33.40
N LEU A 333 3.51 7.04 32.66
CA LEU A 333 3.00 5.74 32.25
C LEU A 333 4.00 5.00 31.35
N SER A 334 4.58 5.68 30.37
CA SER A 334 5.55 5.06 29.45
C SER A 334 6.81 4.62 30.19
N ALA A 335 7.31 5.46 31.10
CA ALA A 335 8.43 5.13 31.98
C ALA A 335 8.13 3.90 32.83
N PHE A 336 6.97 3.86 33.49
CA PHE A 336 6.52 2.72 34.28
C PHE A 336 6.46 1.43 33.44
N ARG A 337 5.85 1.50 32.24
CA ARG A 337 5.71 0.34 31.35
C ARG A 337 7.03 -0.14 30.74
N ILE A 338 8.00 0.75 30.51
CA ILE A 338 9.35 0.36 30.07
C ILE A 338 10.05 -0.41 31.18
N ILE A 339 9.99 0.07 32.42
CA ILE A 339 10.61 -0.61 33.57
C ILE A 339 9.94 -1.96 33.83
N GLN A 340 8.60 -2.03 33.79
CA GLN A 340 7.85 -3.27 33.94
C GLN A 340 8.24 -4.32 32.89
N GLU A 341 8.29 -3.94 31.62
CA GLU A 341 8.65 -4.85 30.53
C GLU A 341 10.11 -5.31 30.65
N ALA A 342 11.02 -4.39 31.02
CA ALA A 342 12.43 -4.73 31.23
C ALA A 342 12.63 -5.71 32.41
N LEU A 343 11.94 -5.50 33.53
CA LEU A 343 11.97 -6.42 34.68
C LEU A 343 11.35 -7.79 34.34
N SER A 344 10.25 -7.80 33.59
CA SER A 344 9.65 -9.05 33.09
C SER A 344 10.61 -9.82 32.18
N ASN A 345 11.32 -9.11 31.30
CA ASN A 345 12.31 -9.71 30.42
C ASN A 345 13.51 -10.25 31.21
N ALA A 346 13.99 -9.55 32.24
CA ALA A 346 15.04 -10.06 33.11
C ALA A 346 14.60 -11.34 33.84
N MET A 347 13.38 -11.39 34.41
CA MET A 347 12.84 -12.62 35.02
C MET A 347 12.76 -13.79 34.03
N ARG A 348 12.36 -13.52 32.79
CA ARG A 348 12.15 -14.57 31.76
C ARG A 348 13.46 -15.05 31.15
N HIS A 349 14.39 -14.14 30.87
CA HIS A 349 15.58 -14.41 30.06
C HIS A 349 16.85 -14.49 30.89
N ALA A 350 16.88 -13.94 32.10
CA ALA A 350 18.04 -13.94 32.98
C ALA A 350 17.71 -14.40 34.42
N PRO A 351 17.21 -15.63 34.62
CA PRO A 351 16.89 -16.13 35.95
C PRO A 351 18.15 -16.20 36.82
N GLY A 352 18.04 -15.73 38.07
CA GLY A 352 19.16 -15.63 39.02
C GLY A 352 19.99 -14.35 38.90
N ALA A 353 19.84 -13.59 37.80
CA ALA A 353 20.58 -12.36 37.62
C ALA A 353 20.13 -11.25 38.60
N GLU A 354 21.09 -10.46 39.05
CA GLU A 354 20.82 -9.21 39.77
C GLU A 354 20.43 -8.14 38.76
N VAL A 355 19.38 -7.39 39.07
CA VAL A 355 18.88 -6.31 38.22
C VAL A 355 19.03 -4.97 38.91
N ARG A 356 19.59 -3.99 38.21
CA ARG A 356 19.70 -2.61 38.63
C ARG A 356 18.75 -1.74 37.80
N VAL A 357 17.94 -0.95 38.49
CA VAL A 357 17.04 0.04 37.89
C VAL A 357 17.50 1.43 38.34
N ASP A 358 18.06 2.21 37.42
CA ASP A 358 18.43 3.60 37.66
C ASP A 358 17.44 4.54 36.96
N ILE A 359 16.85 5.48 37.72
CA ILE A 359 15.94 6.52 37.22
C ILE A 359 16.58 7.88 37.47
N ASP A 360 17.06 8.52 36.42
CA ASP A 360 17.75 9.81 36.46
C ASP A 360 16.84 10.92 35.94
N HIS A 361 16.35 11.75 36.87
CA HIS A 361 15.53 12.92 36.58
C HIS A 361 16.43 14.11 36.21
N ARG A 362 16.38 14.50 34.94
CA ARG A 362 17.11 15.65 34.40
C ARG A 362 16.18 16.82 34.13
N PRO A 363 16.71 18.05 34.01
CA PRO A 363 15.89 19.23 33.74
C PRO A 363 15.02 19.12 32.47
N THR A 364 15.47 18.37 31.47
CA THR A 364 14.80 18.25 30.16
C THR A 364 14.37 16.82 29.80
N ALA A 365 14.71 15.81 30.59
CA ALA A 365 14.42 14.42 30.30
C ALA A 365 14.39 13.54 31.55
N VAL A 366 13.78 12.37 31.46
CA VAL A 366 13.92 11.27 32.40
C VAL A 366 14.66 10.16 31.69
N ARG A 367 15.81 9.78 32.22
CA ARG A 367 16.60 8.65 31.73
C ARG A 367 16.36 7.45 32.63
N ILE A 368 15.99 6.34 32.02
CA ILE A 368 15.74 5.06 32.66
C ILE A 368 16.79 4.09 32.18
N ARG A 369 17.47 3.43 33.10
CA ARG A 369 18.43 2.37 32.81
C ARG A 369 18.05 1.14 33.60
N VAL A 370 17.80 0.04 32.91
CA VAL A 370 17.57 -1.27 33.52
C VAL A 370 18.63 -2.22 33.00
N ALA A 371 19.49 -2.70 33.89
CA ALA A 371 20.59 -3.59 33.56
C ALA A 371 20.55 -4.83 34.44
N ASN A 372 20.69 -6.02 33.85
CA ASN A 372 20.83 -7.27 34.60
C ASN A 372 22.21 -7.90 34.36
N THR A 373 22.71 -8.63 35.36
CA THR A 373 23.94 -9.43 35.23
C THR A 373 23.72 -10.65 34.34
N ALA A 374 24.80 -11.39 34.04
CA ALA A 374 24.70 -12.66 33.35
C ALA A 374 23.80 -13.65 34.12
N PRO A 375 23.02 -14.49 33.43
CA PRO A 375 22.20 -15.50 34.09
C PRO A 375 23.05 -16.59 34.75
N ASP A 376 22.60 -17.09 35.90
CA ASP A 376 23.26 -18.20 36.61
C ASP A 376 23.17 -19.53 35.84
N ARG A 377 22.22 -19.62 34.89
CA ARG A 377 22.01 -20.80 34.04
C ARG A 377 21.70 -20.39 32.60
N PRO A 378 22.20 -21.13 31.60
CA PRO A 378 21.86 -20.88 30.21
C PRO A 378 20.36 -21.08 29.98
N THR A 379 19.70 -20.03 29.49
CA THR A 379 18.27 -20.02 29.17
C THR A 379 18.04 -20.42 27.71
N PRO A 380 17.17 -21.41 27.42
CA PRO A 380 16.84 -21.75 26.05
C PRO A 380 16.10 -20.58 25.35
N PRO A 381 16.25 -20.44 24.02
CA PRO A 381 15.54 -19.40 23.26
C PRO A 381 14.03 -19.58 23.39
N SER A 382 13.34 -18.53 23.85
CA SER A 382 11.90 -18.54 24.07
C SER A 382 11.13 -18.09 22.81
N PRO A 383 10.03 -18.77 22.41
CA PRO A 383 9.16 -18.31 21.32
C PRO A 383 8.49 -16.97 21.68
N GLY A 384 8.66 -15.95 20.83
CA GLY A 384 8.14 -14.59 21.07
C GLY A 384 9.21 -13.52 21.33
N ALA A 385 10.49 -13.87 21.18
CA ALA A 385 11.61 -12.92 21.26
C ALA A 385 11.42 -11.75 20.27
N GLY A 386 11.11 -10.55 20.80
CA GLY A 386 11.10 -9.30 20.04
C GLY A 386 9.87 -8.40 20.22
N HIS A 387 8.73 -8.92 20.69
CA HIS A 387 7.51 -8.11 20.82
C HIS A 387 7.60 -7.06 21.95
N GLY A 388 8.21 -7.43 23.09
CA GLY A 388 8.46 -6.49 24.20
C GLY A 388 9.40 -5.34 23.83
N LEU A 389 10.46 -5.63 23.08
CA LEU A 389 11.44 -4.64 22.60
C LEU A 389 10.83 -3.70 21.55
N LEU A 390 10.01 -4.23 20.64
CA LEU A 390 9.27 -3.42 19.66
C LEU A 390 8.29 -2.47 20.35
N GLY A 391 7.48 -2.98 21.29
CA GLY A 391 6.52 -2.17 22.03
C GLY A 391 7.18 -1.09 22.89
N MET A 392 8.36 -1.35 23.47
CA MET A 392 9.15 -0.32 24.15
C MET A 392 9.63 0.75 23.16
N ARG A 393 10.13 0.36 21.98
CA ARG A 393 10.63 1.30 20.95
C ARG A 393 9.53 2.22 20.44
N GLU A 394 8.36 1.68 20.13
CA GLU A 394 7.20 2.45 19.65
C GLU A 394 6.75 3.48 20.68
N ARG A 395 6.57 3.06 21.95
CA ARG A 395 6.19 3.96 23.06
C ARG A 395 7.19 5.09 23.28
N THR A 396 8.47 4.78 23.25
CA THR A 396 9.54 5.79 23.39
C THR A 396 9.54 6.76 22.21
N ALA A 397 9.39 6.26 20.98
CA ALA A 397 9.35 7.10 19.78
C ALA A 397 8.12 8.02 19.74
N MET A 398 6.95 7.54 20.19
CA MET A 398 5.72 8.34 20.27
C MET A 398 5.85 9.57 21.17
N LEU A 399 6.73 9.51 22.17
CA LEU A 399 7.01 10.62 23.08
C LEU A 399 8.21 11.48 22.65
N GLY A 400 8.80 11.22 21.48
CA GLY A 400 10.01 11.91 21.02
C GLY A 400 11.27 11.53 21.80
N GLY A 401 11.24 10.39 22.49
CA GLY A 401 12.38 9.85 23.24
C GLY A 401 13.27 8.93 22.42
N THR A 402 14.31 8.39 23.05
CA THR A 402 15.23 7.41 22.45
C THR A 402 15.33 6.15 23.29
N LEU A 403 15.45 4.99 22.64
CA LEU A 403 15.60 3.68 23.27
C LEU A 403 16.81 2.96 22.69
N ALA A 404 17.71 2.53 23.57
CA ALA A 404 18.83 1.65 23.27
C ALA A 404 18.73 0.39 24.12
N PHE A 405 19.14 -0.76 23.56
CA PHE A 405 19.23 -2.01 24.29
C PHE A 405 20.32 -2.90 23.70
N GLY A 406 20.91 -3.76 24.51
CA GLY A 406 21.95 -4.67 24.06
C GLY A 406 22.58 -5.50 25.17
N ALA A 407 23.38 -6.50 24.79
CA ALA A 407 24.18 -7.26 25.72
C ALA A 407 25.30 -6.39 26.31
N THR A 408 25.58 -6.56 27.60
CA THR A 408 26.71 -5.89 28.26
C THR A 408 27.99 -6.72 28.11
N PRO A 409 29.19 -6.09 28.21
CA PRO A 409 30.46 -6.81 28.13
C PRO A 409 30.60 -7.93 29.18
N ASP A 410 29.92 -7.77 30.32
CA ASP A 410 29.93 -8.72 31.44
C ASP A 410 28.91 -9.87 31.26
N GLY A 411 28.33 -10.02 30.06
CA GLY A 411 27.39 -11.10 29.72
C GLY A 411 25.94 -10.86 30.18
N GLY A 412 25.63 -9.66 30.65
CA GLY A 412 24.30 -9.21 31.02
C GLY A 412 23.52 -8.59 29.86
N TYR A 413 22.41 -7.93 30.18
CA TYR A 413 21.60 -7.20 29.20
C TYR A 413 21.16 -5.86 29.77
N GLU A 414 21.09 -4.86 28.91
CA GLU A 414 20.78 -3.49 29.29
C GLU A 414 19.73 -2.88 28.38
N VAL A 415 18.84 -2.10 28.99
CA VAL A 415 17.83 -1.26 28.32
C VAL A 415 17.99 0.16 28.86
N ILE A 416 18.22 1.12 27.96
CA ILE A 416 18.30 2.55 28.26
C ILE A 416 17.20 3.27 27.48
N ALA A 417 16.31 3.95 28.19
CA ALA A 417 15.32 4.84 27.60
C ALA A 417 15.54 6.27 28.07
N GLU A 418 15.46 7.24 27.15
CA GLU A 418 15.48 8.66 27.47
C GLU A 418 14.18 9.30 26.96
N LEU A 419 13.35 9.78 27.89
CA LEU A 419 12.05 10.39 27.59
C LEU A 419 12.12 11.89 27.90
N PRO A 420 11.70 12.78 26.99
CA PRO A 420 11.74 14.23 27.26
C PRO A 420 10.76 14.60 28.36
N ALA A 421 11.18 15.43 29.33
CA ALA A 421 10.39 15.79 30.52
C ALA A 421 9.24 16.77 30.22
N LYS A 422 9.31 17.45 29.07
CA LYS A 422 8.22 18.21 28.45
C LYS A 422 8.13 17.80 26.99
N LEU A 423 6.93 17.51 26.50
CA LEU A 423 6.69 17.51 25.05
C LEU A 423 7.15 18.87 24.50
N PRO A 424 7.86 18.94 23.36
CA PRO A 424 8.02 20.20 22.67
C PRO A 424 6.63 20.78 22.43
N ALA A 425 6.37 21.96 22.98
CA ALA A 425 5.20 22.74 22.61
C ALA A 425 5.39 23.17 21.15
N GLN A 426 4.94 22.36 20.21
CA GLN A 426 4.88 22.73 18.80
C GLN A 426 3.48 22.42 18.26
N GLN A 427 2.54 23.32 18.59
CA GLN A 427 1.31 23.68 17.87
C GLN A 427 0.37 24.44 18.83
N ALA A 428 0.69 25.70 19.11
CA ALA A 428 -0.23 26.63 19.77
C ALA A 428 -0.14 28.06 19.20
N ASP A 429 0.96 28.45 18.56
CA ASP A 429 1.15 29.83 18.06
C ASP A 429 0.80 30.05 16.58
N LEU A 430 -0.24 29.38 16.04
CA LEU A 430 -0.73 29.66 14.67
C LEU A 430 -2.22 30.04 14.60
N VAL A 431 -2.85 30.46 15.70
CA VAL A 431 -4.25 30.91 15.69
C VAL A 431 -4.47 32.31 16.27
N GLU A 432 -3.45 32.99 16.80
CA GLU A 432 -3.63 34.32 17.42
C GLU A 432 -3.18 35.53 16.58
N ASP A 433 -3.04 35.37 15.26
CA ASP A 433 -2.83 36.50 14.35
C ASP A 433 -3.75 36.39 13.13
N THR A 434 -5.06 36.44 13.37
CA THR A 434 -6.11 36.90 12.44
C THR A 434 -7.49 36.86 13.13
N ALA A 435 -7.81 37.91 13.86
CA ALA A 435 -9.19 38.33 14.12
C ALA A 435 -9.24 39.85 14.33
#